data_AF-A0A125Q1V5-F1
#
_entry.id   AF-A0A125Q1V5-F1
#
_cell.length_a   1.000
_cell.length_b   1.000
_cell.length_c   1.000
_cell.angle_alpha   90.00
_cell.angle_beta   90.00
_cell.angle_gamma   90.00
#
_symmetry.space_group_name_H-M   'P 1'
#
loop_
_entity.id
_entity.type
_entity.pdbx_description
1 polymer ?
#
loop_
_entity_poly.entity_id
_entity_poly.type
_entity_poly.pdbx_seq_one_letter_code
_entity_poly.pdbx_strand_id
1 'polypeptide(L)'
;MRPPHSPQPAEPAHPCANAELDTSAAPVPEPFYCRRCRRALNVRLDNQGVIVEYLHAAGQRGQPSDHRPEPAPITEIPDPIIDCDFCSAPDAAWIYRCADRVTDVRRVTAQVVAVGDYQTRHHAARARRTDTEHAFTQAWGEGWSACARCADFIEARDLYGLIGRVVETLPAKLTRGKHLMHTRGQLHERYSDVFDTLVPGRGRITPGHPLGLWNHPTGEAP
;
A
#
# COMPACT_ATOMS: atom_id res chain seq x y z
N MET A 1 24.42 57.08 43.11
CA MET A 1 24.87 57.10 41.71
C MET A 1 24.06 56.06 40.94
N ARG A 2 23.41 56.45 39.84
CA ARG A 2 22.78 55.59 38.83
C ARG A 2 23.88 54.83 38.03
N PRO A 3 23.62 53.70 37.35
CA PRO A 3 22.48 53.52 36.44
C PRO A 3 21.65 52.23 36.61
N PRO A 4 20.47 52.18 35.97
CA PRO A 4 19.63 50.98 35.88
C PRO A 4 20.11 50.10 34.72
N HIS A 5 20.06 48.78 34.87
CA HIS A 5 20.17 47.88 33.72
C HIS A 5 18.77 47.37 33.32
N SER A 6 18.35 47.89 32.18
CA SER A 6 17.23 47.47 31.34
C SER A 6 17.34 45.98 30.94
N PRO A 7 16.20 45.35 30.56
CA PRO A 7 16.12 43.92 30.29
C PRO A 7 16.87 43.57 29.00
N GLN A 8 17.65 42.49 29.02
CA GLN A 8 18.22 41.94 27.79
C GLN A 8 17.22 40.94 27.15
N PRO A 9 17.00 41.04 25.83
CA PRO A 9 16.03 40.25 25.07
C PRO A 9 16.54 38.85 24.73
N ALA A 10 15.54 37.97 24.52
CA ALA A 10 15.57 36.60 24.05
C ALA A 10 16.86 36.11 23.36
N GLU A 11 17.46 35.08 23.95
CA GLU A 11 18.30 34.12 23.23
C GLU A 11 17.37 33.30 22.32
N PRO A 12 17.56 33.29 20.99
CA PRO A 12 16.81 32.39 20.13
C PRO A 12 17.29 30.97 20.45
N ALA A 13 16.38 30.15 20.95
CA ALA A 13 16.57 28.71 21.01
C ALA A 13 17.04 28.25 19.62
N HIS A 14 18.27 27.77 19.54
CA HIS A 14 18.78 27.07 18.38
C HIS A 14 17.74 26.02 18.00
N PRO A 15 17.09 26.11 16.82
CA PRO A 15 16.32 24.98 16.35
C PRO A 15 17.33 23.84 16.20
N CYS A 16 17.16 22.81 17.03
CA CYS A 16 17.75 21.51 16.78
C CYS A 16 17.46 21.22 15.32
N ALA A 17 18.52 21.15 14.52
CA ALA A 17 18.45 20.68 13.16
C ALA A 17 17.77 19.32 13.23
N ASN A 18 16.47 19.30 12.90
CA ASN A 18 15.81 18.10 12.49
C ASN A 18 16.67 17.61 11.33
N ALA A 19 17.46 16.58 11.61
CA ALA A 19 17.96 15.72 10.56
C ALA A 19 16.69 15.20 9.89
N GLU A 20 16.27 15.92 8.86
CA GLU A 20 15.52 15.37 7.76
C GLU A 20 16.34 14.16 7.35
N LEU A 21 15.95 13.00 7.88
CA LEU A 21 16.19 11.73 7.25
C LEU A 21 15.54 11.87 5.89
N ASP A 22 16.34 12.42 4.99
CA ASP A 22 16.18 12.41 3.56
C ASP A 22 15.67 11.02 3.25
N THR A 23 14.36 10.95 3.02
CA THR A 23 13.66 9.73 2.66
C THR A 23 14.08 9.52 1.22
N SER A 24 15.34 9.09 1.07
CA SER A 24 15.92 8.67 -0.18
C SER A 24 14.95 7.65 -0.70
N ALA A 25 14.20 8.07 -1.72
CA ALA A 25 13.23 7.27 -2.40
C ALA A 25 13.99 6.06 -2.92
N ALA A 26 13.97 4.97 -2.14
CA ALA A 26 14.46 3.69 -2.59
C ALA A 26 13.73 3.45 -3.92
N PRO A 27 14.46 3.28 -5.03
CA PRO A 27 13.83 3.17 -6.34
C PRO A 27 12.81 2.05 -6.24
N VAL A 28 11.53 2.38 -6.47
CA VAL A 28 10.46 1.39 -6.49
C VAL A 28 10.94 0.29 -7.45
N PRO A 29 11.11 -0.96 -6.97
CA PRO A 29 11.63 -2.03 -7.81
C PRO A 29 10.82 -2.08 -9.09
N GLU A 30 11.50 -2.26 -10.23
CA GLU A 30 10.83 -2.47 -11.49
C GLU A 30 9.83 -3.64 -11.32
N PRO A 31 8.56 -3.47 -11.73
CA PRO A 31 7.52 -4.43 -11.41
C PRO A 31 7.82 -5.79 -12.05
N PHE A 32 7.81 -6.84 -11.23
CA PHE A 32 8.03 -8.21 -11.68
C PHE A 32 6.70 -8.89 -12.01
N TYR A 33 6.73 -9.69 -13.05
CA TYR A 33 5.61 -10.49 -13.51
C TYR A 33 5.99 -11.95 -13.57
N CYS A 34 5.00 -12.83 -13.49
CA CYS A 34 5.25 -14.25 -13.70
C CYS A 34 5.24 -14.61 -15.18
N ARG A 35 6.28 -15.25 -15.71
CA ARG A 35 6.33 -15.76 -17.09
C ARG A 35 5.17 -16.72 -17.41
N ARG A 36 4.76 -17.53 -16.42
CA ARG A 36 3.76 -18.58 -16.60
C ARG A 36 2.32 -18.09 -16.65
N CYS A 37 1.93 -17.21 -15.73
CA CYS A 37 0.56 -16.68 -15.67
C CYS A 37 0.42 -15.24 -16.17
N ARG A 38 1.54 -14.57 -16.49
CA ARG A 38 1.63 -13.21 -17.03
C ARG A 38 1.03 -12.12 -16.16
N ARG A 39 0.87 -12.38 -14.86
CA ARG A 39 0.37 -11.42 -13.86
C ARG A 39 1.50 -10.88 -13.01
N ALA A 40 1.33 -9.70 -12.45
CA ALA A 40 2.27 -9.11 -11.51
C ALA A 40 2.48 -9.96 -10.26
N LEU A 41 3.70 -9.87 -9.73
CA LEU A 41 4.16 -10.53 -8.53
C LEU A 41 4.43 -9.49 -7.45
N ASN A 42 3.95 -9.78 -6.25
CA ASN A 42 4.33 -9.04 -5.06
C ASN A 42 5.72 -9.50 -4.62
N VAL A 43 6.49 -8.57 -4.06
CA VAL A 43 7.88 -8.80 -3.68
C VAL A 43 8.01 -8.63 -2.17
N ARG A 44 8.64 -9.59 -1.50
CA ARG A 44 9.08 -9.46 -0.10
C ARG A 44 10.56 -9.16 -0.07
N LEU A 45 10.89 -8.11 0.66
CA LEU A 45 12.23 -7.61 0.88
C LEU A 45 12.61 -7.86 2.34
N ASP A 46 13.84 -8.25 2.61
CA ASP A 46 14.37 -8.24 3.98
C ASP A 46 14.70 -6.82 4.47
N ASN A 47 15.25 -6.72 5.68
CA ASN A 47 15.65 -5.46 6.29
C ASN A 47 16.85 -4.77 5.58
N GLN A 48 17.49 -5.43 4.62
CA GLN A 48 18.55 -4.88 3.77
C GLN A 48 18.01 -4.47 2.38
N GLY A 49 16.71 -4.64 2.13
CA GLY A 49 16.10 -4.38 0.83
C GLY A 49 16.37 -5.48 -0.20
N VAL A 50 16.82 -6.67 0.22
CA VAL A 50 17.06 -7.80 -0.67
C VAL A 50 15.78 -8.58 -0.87
N ILE A 51 15.46 -8.91 -2.14
CA ILE A 51 14.29 -9.74 -2.47
C ILE A 51 14.49 -11.15 -1.93
N VAL A 52 13.66 -11.54 -0.96
CA VAL A 52 13.66 -12.88 -0.37
C VAL A 52 12.57 -13.78 -0.93
N GLU A 53 11.50 -13.19 -1.47
CA GLU A 53 10.38 -13.98 -2.00
C GLU A 53 9.59 -13.20 -3.06
N TYR A 54 9.13 -13.92 -4.09
CA TYR A 54 8.13 -13.46 -5.04
C TYR A 54 6.82 -14.21 -4.77
N LEU A 55 5.70 -13.50 -4.77
CA LEU A 55 4.39 -14.05 -4.42
C LEU A 55 3.33 -13.62 -5.43
N HIS A 56 2.44 -14.54 -5.80
CA HIS A 56 1.17 -14.13 -6.41
C HIS A 56 0.27 -13.46 -5.36
N ALA A 57 -0.66 -12.62 -5.80
CA ALA A 57 -1.64 -11.97 -4.92
C ALA A 57 -2.42 -12.97 -4.03
N ALA A 58 -2.72 -14.18 -4.53
CA ALA A 58 -3.34 -15.24 -3.75
C ALA A 58 -2.39 -15.82 -2.68
N GLY A 59 -1.12 -16.03 -3.05
CA GLY A 59 -0.08 -16.52 -2.14
C GLY A 59 0.14 -15.64 -0.92
N GLN A 60 -0.01 -14.32 -1.08
CA GLN A 60 0.06 -13.38 0.03
C GLN A 60 -1.03 -13.58 1.08
N ARG A 61 -2.21 -14.06 0.68
CA ARG A 61 -3.33 -14.38 1.59
C ARG A 61 -3.21 -15.79 2.18
N GLY A 62 -2.05 -16.44 2.03
CA GLY A 62 -1.81 -17.81 2.46
C GLY A 62 -2.55 -18.85 1.59
N GLN A 63 -3.06 -18.46 0.42
CA GLN A 63 -3.73 -19.39 -0.49
C GLN A 63 -2.71 -20.03 -1.44
N PRO A 64 -2.82 -21.34 -1.71
CA PRO A 64 -1.96 -22.00 -2.67
C PRO A 64 -2.19 -21.40 -4.06
N SER A 65 -1.09 -21.11 -4.76
CA SER A 65 -1.12 -20.74 -6.18
C SER A 65 -1.03 -22.02 -7.03
N ASP A 66 -1.63 -22.00 -8.22
CA ASP A 66 -1.62 -23.14 -9.15
C ASP A 66 -0.21 -23.53 -9.63
N HIS A 67 0.75 -22.61 -9.51
CA HIS A 67 2.14 -22.83 -9.81
C HIS A 67 3.04 -21.97 -8.93
N ARG A 68 4.32 -22.33 -8.88
CA ARG A 68 5.37 -21.50 -8.30
C ARG A 68 5.58 -20.23 -9.14
N PRO A 69 5.83 -19.07 -8.54
CA PRO A 69 6.20 -17.85 -9.26
C PRO A 69 7.46 -18.04 -10.11
N GLU A 70 7.41 -17.54 -11.35
CA GLU A 70 8.52 -17.51 -12.30
C GLU A 70 8.78 -16.03 -12.67
N PRO A 71 9.51 -15.27 -11.83
CA PRO A 71 9.64 -13.83 -11.98
C PRO A 71 10.46 -13.45 -13.22
N ALA A 72 9.99 -12.43 -13.93
CA ALA A 72 10.67 -11.75 -15.03
C ALA A 72 10.26 -10.27 -15.05
N PRO A 73 11.12 -9.37 -15.57
CA PRO A 73 10.72 -7.99 -15.78
C PRO A 73 9.57 -7.92 -16.78
N ILE A 74 8.71 -6.90 -16.64
CA ILE A 74 7.54 -6.74 -17.50
C ILE A 74 7.88 -6.66 -18.99
N THR A 75 9.06 -6.13 -19.33
CA THR A 75 9.56 -5.99 -20.70
C THR A 75 9.78 -7.33 -21.40
N GLU A 76 9.90 -8.42 -20.65
CA GLU A 76 10.03 -9.79 -21.17
C GLU A 76 8.69 -10.55 -21.24
N ILE A 77 7.60 -9.97 -20.74
CA ILE A 77 6.30 -10.64 -20.70
C ILE A 77 5.48 -10.30 -21.94
N PRO A 78 5.16 -11.28 -22.79
CA PRO A 78 4.26 -11.05 -23.91
C PRO A 78 2.81 -10.88 -23.40
N ASP A 79 2.17 -9.77 -23.77
CA ASP A 79 0.78 -9.46 -23.44
C ASP A 79 0.47 -9.65 -21.94
N PRO A 80 1.06 -8.84 -21.04
CA PRO A 80 0.82 -8.95 -19.60
C PRO A 80 -0.67 -8.82 -19.26
N ILE A 81 -1.13 -9.64 -18.31
CA ILE A 81 -2.51 -9.63 -17.84
C ILE A 81 -2.62 -8.62 -16.70
N ILE A 82 -3.38 -7.56 -16.92
CA ILE A 82 -3.67 -6.51 -15.94
C ILE A 82 -5.17 -6.49 -15.70
N ASP A 83 -5.56 -6.97 -14.53
CA ASP A 83 -6.95 -7.06 -14.08
C ASP A 83 -7.23 -5.89 -13.12
N CYS A 84 -8.42 -5.30 -13.17
CA CYS A 84 -8.82 -4.24 -12.24
C CYS A 84 -8.71 -4.72 -10.78
N ASP A 85 -7.93 -4.02 -9.95
CA ASP A 85 -7.68 -4.39 -8.55
C ASP A 85 -8.92 -4.27 -7.65
N PHE A 86 -9.95 -3.58 -8.14
CA PHE A 86 -11.21 -3.35 -7.43
C PHE A 86 -12.25 -4.43 -7.75
N CYS A 87 -12.61 -4.59 -9.02
CA CYS A 87 -13.67 -5.52 -9.43
C CYS A 87 -13.18 -6.77 -10.17
N SER A 88 -11.86 -6.95 -10.30
CA SER A 88 -11.24 -8.09 -11.01
C SER A 88 -11.65 -8.23 -12.47
N ALA A 89 -12.14 -7.16 -13.10
CA ALA A 89 -12.45 -7.16 -14.52
C ALA A 89 -11.15 -7.17 -15.35
N PRO A 90 -11.10 -7.91 -16.48
CA PRO A 90 -9.86 -8.11 -17.25
C PRO A 90 -9.47 -6.92 -18.15
N ASP A 91 -10.23 -5.83 -18.09
CA ASP A 91 -10.09 -4.64 -18.95
C ASP A 91 -9.63 -3.42 -18.13
N ALA A 92 -8.55 -3.58 -17.36
CA ALA A 92 -7.92 -2.45 -16.68
C ALA A 92 -7.49 -1.39 -17.72
N ALA A 93 -7.95 -0.16 -17.52
CA ALA A 93 -7.74 0.95 -18.45
C ALA A 93 -6.84 2.04 -17.85
N TRP A 94 -6.74 2.08 -16.53
CA TRP A 94 -6.04 3.11 -15.78
C TRP A 94 -5.18 2.49 -14.70
N ILE A 95 -4.07 3.15 -14.39
CA ILE A 95 -3.20 2.82 -13.25
C ILE A 95 -3.05 4.05 -12.36
N TYR A 96 -3.13 3.83 -11.05
CA TYR A 96 -3.02 4.84 -10.01
C TYR A 96 -1.73 4.65 -9.21
N ARG A 97 -1.23 5.76 -8.67
CA ARG A 97 -0.11 5.78 -7.72
C ARG A 97 -0.69 6.06 -6.34
N CYS A 98 -0.26 5.26 -5.39
CA CYS A 98 -0.62 5.41 -4.00
C CYS A 98 0.68 5.46 -3.19
N ALA A 99 0.71 6.27 -2.15
CA ALA A 99 1.92 6.45 -1.32
C ALA A 99 2.29 5.17 -0.54
N ASP A 100 1.38 4.20 -0.44
CA ASP A 100 1.50 2.93 0.28
C ASP A 100 2.04 1.75 -0.56
N ARG A 101 2.58 2.00 -1.77
CA ARG A 101 3.11 0.94 -2.65
C ARG A 101 4.18 0.06 -2.00
N VAL A 102 4.80 0.53 -0.94
CA VAL A 102 5.72 -0.22 -0.09
C VAL A 102 5.18 -0.18 1.33
N THR A 103 4.77 -1.32 1.86
CA THR A 103 4.35 -1.45 3.26
C THR A 103 5.54 -1.96 4.08
N ASP A 104 6.04 -1.13 4.99
CA ASP A 104 7.00 -1.53 6.03
C ASP A 104 6.24 -2.24 7.16
N VAL A 105 6.61 -3.48 7.45
CA VAL A 105 6.00 -4.26 8.53
C VAL A 105 6.98 -4.35 9.69
N ARG A 106 6.53 -4.00 10.89
CA ARG A 106 7.31 -4.20 12.12
C ARG A 106 6.79 -5.42 12.87
N ARG A 107 7.68 -6.34 13.24
CA ARG A 107 7.34 -7.50 14.07
C ARG A 107 7.56 -7.14 15.53
N VAL A 108 6.57 -7.42 16.37
CA VAL A 108 6.71 -7.33 17.83
C VAL A 108 7.63 -8.46 18.30
N THR A 109 8.74 -8.11 18.96
CA THR A 109 9.72 -9.05 19.51
C THR A 109 9.57 -9.23 21.01
N ALA A 110 9.13 -8.19 21.72
CA ALA A 110 8.82 -8.27 23.14
C ALA A 110 7.72 -7.29 23.54
N GLN A 111 6.97 -7.65 24.58
CA GLN A 111 6.02 -6.76 25.26
C GLN A 111 6.32 -6.74 26.75
N VAL A 112 6.50 -5.55 27.30
CA VAL A 112 6.65 -5.35 28.74
C VAL A 112 5.29 -5.00 29.32
N VAL A 113 4.77 -5.88 30.17
CA VAL A 113 3.51 -5.70 30.90
C VAL A 113 3.77 -5.55 32.39
N ALA A 114 2.91 -4.82 33.10
CA ALA A 114 3.00 -4.77 34.56
C ALA A 114 2.60 -6.13 35.15
N VAL A 115 3.42 -6.67 36.06
CA VAL A 115 3.18 -8.01 36.66
C VAL A 115 1.78 -8.11 37.27
N GLY A 116 1.32 -7.09 38.02
CA GLY A 116 -0.02 -7.08 38.60
C GLY A 116 -1.16 -7.02 37.59
N ASP A 117 -0.97 -6.33 36.46
CA ASP A 117 -1.97 -6.28 35.38
C ASP A 117 -2.01 -7.61 34.61
N TYR A 118 -0.85 -8.24 34.41
CA TYR A 118 -0.78 -9.59 33.83
C TYR A 118 -1.41 -10.65 34.74
N GLN A 119 -1.20 -10.58 36.05
CA GLN A 119 -1.82 -11.53 37.00
C GLN A 119 -3.34 -11.40 37.08
N THR A 120 -3.89 -10.21 36.84
CA THR A 120 -5.34 -9.97 36.92
C THR A 120 -6.05 -10.14 35.59
N ARG A 121 -5.39 -9.86 34.46
CA ARG A 121 -6.02 -9.81 33.13
C ARG A 121 -5.38 -10.72 32.08
N HIS A 122 -4.20 -11.28 32.37
CA HIS A 122 -3.43 -12.15 31.48
C HIS A 122 -3.32 -11.59 30.06
N HIS A 123 -4.03 -12.21 29.10
CA HIS A 123 -4.03 -11.84 27.68
C HIS A 123 -4.60 -10.44 27.39
N ALA A 124 -5.30 -9.83 28.35
CA ALA A 124 -5.81 -8.45 28.24
C ALA A 124 -4.96 -7.43 29.02
N ALA A 125 -3.80 -7.82 29.54
CA ALA A 125 -2.89 -6.90 30.21
C ALA A 125 -2.33 -5.87 29.22
N ARG A 126 -2.29 -4.61 29.65
CA ARG A 126 -1.86 -3.52 28.78
C ARG A 126 -0.34 -3.50 28.69
N ALA A 127 0.18 -3.56 27.46
CA ALA A 127 1.60 -3.38 27.20
C ALA A 127 2.01 -1.95 27.60
N ARG A 128 3.04 -1.83 28.44
CA ARG A 128 3.69 -0.56 28.79
C ARG A 128 4.74 -0.16 27.77
N ARG A 129 5.39 -1.16 27.18
CA ARG A 129 6.38 -1.01 26.11
C ARG A 129 6.25 -2.19 25.17
N THR A 130 6.33 -1.91 23.89
CA THR A 130 6.36 -2.91 22.81
C THR A 130 7.66 -2.71 22.07
N ASP A 131 8.53 -3.70 22.11
CA ASP A 131 9.73 -3.72 21.29
C ASP A 131 9.39 -4.33 19.94
N THR A 132 9.84 -3.67 18.88
CA THR A 132 9.59 -4.09 17.50
C THR A 132 10.88 -4.10 16.72
N GLU A 133 11.05 -5.08 15.85
CA GLU A 133 12.10 -5.11 14.83
C GLU A 133 11.48 -4.91 13.43
N HIS A 134 12.27 -4.45 12.47
CA HIS A 134 11.83 -4.45 11.06
C HIS A 134 11.65 -5.90 10.64
N ALA A 135 10.46 -6.22 10.17
CA ALA A 135 10.17 -7.48 9.52
C ALA A 135 10.48 -7.34 8.02
N PHE A 136 9.79 -8.13 7.21
CA PHE A 136 9.90 -8.02 5.76
C PHE A 136 9.11 -6.81 5.27
N THR A 137 9.75 -6.00 4.42
CA THR A 137 9.09 -4.96 3.65
C THR A 137 8.40 -5.60 2.45
N GLN A 138 7.18 -5.17 2.15
CA GLN A 138 6.43 -5.69 1.01
C GLN A 138 6.21 -4.60 -0.03
N ALA A 139 6.65 -4.86 -1.25
CA ALA A 139 6.36 -4.03 -2.40
C ALA A 139 5.27 -4.69 -3.25
N TRP A 140 4.22 -3.93 -3.55
CA TRP A 140 3.13 -4.39 -4.40
C TRP A 140 3.58 -4.38 -5.87
N GLY A 141 3.27 -5.45 -6.59
CA GLY A 141 3.82 -5.72 -7.92
C GLY A 141 3.46 -4.69 -8.99
N GLU A 142 2.36 -3.95 -8.82
CA GLU A 142 1.92 -2.86 -9.69
C GLU A 142 1.28 -1.73 -8.88
N GLY A 143 1.07 -0.58 -9.54
CA GLY A 143 0.09 0.37 -9.04
C GLY A 143 -1.33 -0.18 -9.07
N TRP A 144 -2.23 0.45 -8.33
CA TRP A 144 -3.65 0.10 -8.36
C TRP A 144 -4.21 0.33 -9.77
N SER A 145 -4.55 -0.75 -10.45
CA SER A 145 -5.14 -0.73 -11.77
C SER A 145 -6.67 -0.73 -11.68
N ALA A 146 -7.33 0.02 -12.56
CA ALA A 146 -8.78 0.16 -12.56
C ALA A 146 -9.34 0.07 -13.98
N CYS A 147 -10.47 -0.63 -14.14
CA CYS A 147 -11.28 -0.51 -15.35
C CYS A 147 -11.91 0.90 -15.42
N ALA A 148 -12.34 1.32 -16.61
CA ALA A 148 -12.90 2.66 -16.83
C ALA A 148 -14.01 3.02 -15.82
N ARG A 149 -14.90 2.06 -15.53
CA ARG A 149 -16.02 2.28 -14.62
C ARG A 149 -15.61 2.41 -13.15
N CYS A 150 -14.59 1.70 -12.71
CA CYS A 150 -14.07 1.86 -11.34
C CYS A 150 -13.28 3.16 -11.20
N ALA A 151 -12.56 3.55 -12.25
CA ALA A 151 -11.85 4.83 -12.30
C ALA A 151 -12.80 6.03 -12.11
N ASP A 152 -14.01 6.00 -12.68
CA ASP A 152 -15.00 7.07 -12.48
C ASP A 152 -15.32 7.32 -11.00
N PHE A 153 -15.47 6.27 -10.19
CA PHE A 153 -15.68 6.40 -8.75
C PHE A 153 -14.43 6.89 -8.00
N ILE A 154 -13.24 6.47 -8.44
CA ILE A 154 -11.97 6.90 -7.85
C ILE A 154 -11.77 8.41 -8.08
N GLU A 155 -11.99 8.90 -9.31
CA GLU A 155 -11.88 10.33 -9.61
C GLU A 155 -12.92 11.16 -8.85
N ALA A 156 -14.14 10.64 -8.72
CA ALA A 156 -15.19 11.27 -7.93
C ALA A 156 -14.93 11.20 -6.42
N ARG A 157 -13.90 10.47 -5.98
CA ARG A 157 -13.63 10.11 -4.59
C ARG A 157 -14.84 9.48 -3.88
N ASP A 158 -15.63 8.71 -4.62
CA ASP A 158 -16.81 8.01 -4.13
C ASP A 158 -16.49 6.56 -3.74
N LEU A 159 -15.91 6.41 -2.53
CA LEU A 159 -15.58 5.12 -1.94
C LEU A 159 -16.80 4.20 -1.81
N TYR A 160 -17.93 4.73 -1.33
CA TYR A 160 -19.11 3.91 -1.07
C TYR A 160 -19.80 3.47 -2.37
N GLY A 161 -19.83 4.32 -3.40
CA GLY A 161 -20.29 3.96 -4.74
C GLY A 161 -19.42 2.87 -5.36
N LEU A 162 -18.10 2.97 -5.22
CA LEU A 162 -17.16 1.93 -5.67
C LEU A 162 -17.42 0.60 -4.96
N ILE A 163 -17.56 0.60 -3.62
CA ILE A 163 -17.88 -0.61 -2.84
C ILE A 163 -19.22 -1.20 -3.30
N GLY A 164 -20.25 -0.36 -3.49
CA GLY A 164 -21.55 -0.79 -3.98
C GLY A 164 -21.45 -1.53 -5.31
N ARG A 165 -20.74 -0.93 -6.27
CA ARG A 165 -20.46 -1.54 -7.57
C ARG A 165 -19.71 -2.87 -7.46
N VAL A 166 -18.65 -2.93 -6.67
CA VAL A 166 -17.86 -4.17 -6.51
C VAL A 166 -18.75 -5.27 -5.93
N VAL A 167 -19.55 -4.95 -4.91
CA VAL A 167 -20.51 -5.89 -4.31
C VAL A 167 -21.49 -6.45 -5.35
N GLU A 168 -21.99 -5.65 -6.29
CA GLU A 168 -22.88 -6.14 -7.35
C GLU A 168 -22.24 -7.19 -8.27
N THR A 169 -20.90 -7.16 -8.39
CA THR A 169 -20.14 -8.15 -9.18
C THR A 169 -19.75 -9.40 -8.41
N LEU A 170 -19.90 -9.40 -7.08
CA LEU A 170 -19.50 -10.51 -6.24
C LEU A 170 -20.52 -11.66 -6.24
N PRO A 171 -20.06 -12.91 -6.08
CA PRO A 171 -20.95 -14.06 -5.95
C PRO A 171 -21.95 -13.91 -4.80
N ALA A 172 -23.18 -14.39 -4.99
CA ALA A 172 -24.28 -14.27 -4.02
C ALA A 172 -23.95 -14.81 -2.61
N LYS A 173 -23.02 -15.76 -2.49
CA LYS A 173 -22.54 -16.29 -1.21
C LYS A 173 -21.88 -15.23 -0.32
N LEU A 174 -21.30 -14.18 -0.91
CA LEU A 174 -20.64 -13.08 -0.19
C LEU A 174 -21.57 -11.90 0.07
N THR A 175 -22.71 -11.83 -0.64
CA THR A 175 -23.57 -10.63 -0.65
C THR A 175 -24.94 -10.85 -0.02
N ARG A 176 -25.19 -12.02 0.58
CA ARG A 176 -26.46 -12.32 1.27
C ARG A 176 -26.39 -12.11 2.78
N GLY A 177 -27.43 -11.46 3.32
CA GLY A 177 -27.66 -11.33 4.76
C GLY A 177 -26.47 -10.72 5.50
N LYS A 178 -26.04 -11.37 6.59
CA LYS A 178 -24.94 -10.89 7.44
C LYS A 178 -23.58 -10.85 6.73
N HIS A 179 -23.38 -11.65 5.68
CA HIS A 179 -22.13 -11.65 4.92
C HIS A 179 -21.91 -10.34 4.17
N LEU A 180 -22.98 -9.70 3.69
CA LEU A 180 -22.89 -8.43 2.98
C LEU A 180 -22.20 -7.34 3.82
N MET A 181 -22.58 -7.23 5.09
CA MET A 181 -22.00 -6.22 5.98
C MET A 181 -20.53 -6.50 6.25
N HIS A 182 -20.17 -7.77 6.44
CA HIS A 182 -18.78 -8.17 6.60
C HIS A 182 -17.95 -7.88 5.35
N THR A 183 -18.44 -8.26 4.17
CA THR A 183 -17.78 -7.99 2.88
C THR A 183 -17.64 -6.49 2.62
N ARG A 184 -18.66 -5.68 2.90
CA ARG A 184 -18.57 -4.21 2.81
C ARG A 184 -17.51 -3.65 3.76
N GLY A 185 -17.42 -4.15 4.99
CA GLY A 185 -16.39 -3.77 5.95
C GLY A 185 -14.98 -4.08 5.44
N GLN A 186 -14.76 -5.29 4.90
CA GLN A 186 -13.47 -5.68 4.32
C GLN A 186 -13.09 -4.85 3.09
N LEU A 187 -14.06 -4.55 2.21
CA LEU A 187 -13.82 -3.70 1.04
C LEU A 187 -13.53 -2.27 1.45
N HIS A 188 -14.22 -1.75 2.48
CA HIS A 188 -13.95 -0.43 3.03
C HIS A 188 -12.53 -0.34 3.58
N GLU A 189 -12.13 -1.26 4.46
CA GLU A 189 -10.78 -1.33 5.01
C GLU A 189 -9.73 -1.39 3.90
N ARG A 190 -9.95 -2.20 2.86
CA ARG A 190 -8.99 -2.33 1.75
C ARG A 190 -8.90 -1.09 0.87
N TYR A 191 -10.00 -0.39 0.62
CA TYR A 191 -10.04 0.71 -0.35
C TYR A 191 -9.88 2.09 0.31
N SER A 192 -10.12 2.25 1.61
CA SER A 192 -9.89 3.51 2.30
C SER A 192 -8.44 3.96 2.16
N ASP A 193 -7.49 3.04 2.39
CA ASP A 193 -6.06 3.34 2.34
C ASP A 193 -5.63 3.80 0.95
N VAL A 194 -6.22 3.23 -0.10
CA VAL A 194 -5.99 3.62 -1.50
C VAL A 194 -6.46 5.04 -1.75
N PHE A 195 -7.66 5.40 -1.26
CA PHE A 195 -8.24 6.72 -1.46
C PHE A 195 -7.52 7.79 -0.65
N ASP A 196 -7.08 7.44 0.56
CA ASP A 196 -6.35 8.34 1.46
C ASP A 196 -4.93 8.63 0.97
N THR A 197 -4.31 7.69 0.25
CA THR A 197 -2.94 7.80 -0.24
C THR A 197 -2.82 8.04 -1.74
N LEU A 198 -3.95 8.25 -2.44
CA LEU A 198 -3.99 8.44 -3.89
C LEU A 198 -3.23 9.71 -4.30
N VAL A 199 -2.18 9.54 -5.10
CA VAL A 199 -1.48 10.66 -5.73
C VAL A 199 -2.35 11.20 -6.87
N PRO A 200 -2.43 12.54 -7.06
CA PRO A 200 -3.19 13.11 -8.17
C PRO A 200 -2.76 12.57 -9.54
N GLY A 201 -3.75 12.32 -10.39
CA GLY A 201 -3.56 11.85 -11.76
C GLY A 201 -3.58 10.33 -11.91
N ARG A 202 -3.57 9.88 -13.16
CA ARG A 202 -3.61 8.47 -13.54
C ARG A 202 -2.85 8.22 -14.84
N GLY A 203 -2.26 7.03 -14.95
CA GLY A 203 -1.67 6.56 -16.19
C GLY A 203 -2.69 5.80 -17.03
N ARG A 204 -2.70 6.01 -18.35
CA ARG A 204 -3.56 5.23 -19.26
C ARG A 204 -2.87 3.94 -19.70
N ILE A 205 -3.47 2.79 -19.41
CA ILE A 205 -2.95 1.49 -19.84
C ILE A 205 -3.21 1.32 -21.34
N THR A 206 -2.18 0.92 -22.08
CA THR A 206 -2.26 0.58 -23.50
C THR A 206 -1.44 -0.68 -23.78
N PRO A 207 -1.68 -1.42 -24.88
CA PRO A 207 -0.91 -2.63 -25.19
C PRO A 207 0.61 -2.42 -25.23
N GLY A 208 1.07 -1.23 -25.67
CA GLY A 208 2.50 -0.89 -25.67
C GLY A 208 3.03 -0.29 -24.36
N HIS A 209 2.14 0.05 -23.43
CA HIS A 209 2.48 0.67 -22.14
C HIS A 209 1.62 0.06 -21.03
N PRO A 210 1.92 -1.18 -20.62
CA PRO A 210 1.18 -1.88 -19.58
C PRO A 210 1.27 -1.19 -18.21
N LEU A 211 2.35 -0.47 -17.92
CA LEU A 211 2.50 0.34 -16.69
C LEU A 211 1.87 1.73 -16.76
N GLY A 212 1.08 1.97 -17.81
CA GLY A 212 0.38 3.23 -18.04
C GLY A 212 1.25 4.34 -18.64
N LEU A 213 0.66 5.07 -19.58
CA LEU A 213 1.17 6.37 -20.04
C LEU A 213 0.71 7.46 -19.08
N TRP A 214 1.66 8.06 -18.38
CA TRP A 214 1.40 9.17 -17.46
C TRP A 214 1.54 10.47 -18.24
N ASN A 215 0.43 11.15 -18.50
CA ASN A 215 0.48 12.51 -18.98
C ASN A 215 0.86 13.38 -17.77
N HIS A 216 2.14 13.71 -17.63
CA HIS A 216 2.53 14.74 -16.68
C HIS A 216 1.76 16.03 -17.04
N PRO A 217 1.10 16.70 -16.07
CA PRO A 217 0.67 18.05 -16.33
C PRO A 217 1.91 18.85 -16.71
N THR A 218 1.85 19.53 -17.86
CA THR A 218 2.91 20.37 -18.41
C THR A 218 3.37 21.36 -17.32
N GLY A 219 4.44 21.06 -16.58
CA GLY A 219 4.87 21.95 -15.49
C GLY A 219 5.84 21.40 -14.43
N GLU A 220 5.91 20.10 -14.18
CA GLU A 220 6.87 19.55 -13.20
C GLU A 220 7.98 18.77 -13.92
N ALA A 221 9.20 19.31 -13.81
CA ALA A 221 10.44 18.76 -14.33
C ALA A 221 10.83 17.46 -13.58
N PRO A 222 11.61 16.56 -14.22
CA PRO A 222 11.89 15.20 -13.74
C PRO A 222 12.65 15.13 -12.42
#